data_AF-A0A5B2VB17-F1
#
_entry.id   AF-A0A5B2VB17-F1
#
_cell.length_a   1.000
_cell.length_b   1.000
_cell.length_c   1.000
_cell.angle_alpha   90.00
_cell.angle_beta   90.00
_cell.angle_gamma   90.00
#
_symmetry.space_group_name_H-M   'P 1'
#
loop_
_entity.id
_entity.type
_entity.pdbx_description
1 polymer ?
#
loop_
_entity_poly.entity_id
_entity_poly.type
_entity_poly.pdbx_seq_one_letter_code
_entity_poly.pdbx_strand_id
1 'polypeptide(L)' 'MLTPEQACSGCGCRGGPGYRGPSGRCVGWADIGRTCGTPPTTRCRAEGPNAGASEAAEHGVRALNARRPREQRQAF' A
#
# COMPACT_ATOMS: atom_id res chain seq x y z
N MET A 1 3.29 -4.12 -33.29
CA MET A 1 3.91 -5.01 -32.28
C MET A 1 3.77 -4.32 -30.93
N LEU A 2 2.86 -4.77 -30.06
CA LEU A 2 2.78 -4.34 -28.66
C LEU A 2 3.36 -5.49 -27.83
N THR A 3 4.47 -5.26 -27.16
CA THR A 3 5.03 -6.29 -26.27
C THR A 3 4.05 -6.51 -25.09
N PRO A 4 3.81 -7.75 -24.64
CA PRO A 4 2.86 -8.03 -23.55
C PRO A 4 3.22 -7.32 -22.23
N GLU A 5 4.44 -6.81 -22.10
CA GLU A 5 4.88 -5.98 -20.98
C GLU A 5 4.29 -4.56 -20.99
N GLN A 6 3.77 -4.09 -22.13
CA GLN A 6 3.11 -2.78 -22.26
C GLN A 6 1.61 -2.80 -21.91
N ALA A 7 0.99 -3.98 -21.75
CA ALA A 7 -0.45 -4.08 -21.54
C ALA A 7 -0.88 -3.68 -20.11
N CYS A 8 0.07 -3.51 -19.20
CA CYS A 8 -0.21 -3.41 -17.78
C CYS A 8 0.73 -2.43 -17.05
N SER A 9 0.63 -1.16 -17.44
CA SER A 9 1.43 -0.07 -16.87
C SER A 9 0.93 0.28 -15.46
N GLY A 10 1.82 0.18 -14.47
CA GLY A 10 1.54 0.61 -13.10
C GLY A 10 1.16 -0.52 -12.13
N CYS A 11 1.02 -0.15 -10.86
CA CYS A 11 0.83 -1.13 -9.78
C CYS A 11 -0.60 -1.68 -9.68
N GLY A 12 -1.57 -1.05 -10.32
CA GLY A 12 -2.99 -1.45 -10.27
C GLY A 12 -3.35 -2.59 -11.17
N CYS A 13 -2.68 -2.67 -12.32
CA CYS A 13 -3.12 -3.54 -13.40
C CYS A 13 -2.87 -5.04 -13.11
N ARG A 14 -1.92 -5.39 -12.23
CA ARG A 14 -1.64 -6.78 -11.81
C ARG A 14 -2.53 -7.27 -10.65
N GLY A 15 -3.63 -6.58 -10.34
CA GLY A 15 -4.55 -6.96 -9.25
C GLY A 15 -4.09 -6.57 -7.84
N GLY A 16 -3.05 -5.75 -7.72
CA GLY A 16 -2.62 -5.16 -6.44
C GLY A 16 -3.46 -3.94 -6.05
N PRO A 17 -3.24 -3.33 -4.87
CA PRO A 17 -3.96 -2.13 -4.46
C PRO A 17 -3.72 -0.91 -5.35
N GLY A 18 -2.71 -0.94 -6.23
CA GLY A 18 -2.49 0.15 -7.19
C GLY A 18 -1.51 1.23 -6.75
N TYR A 19 -0.73 0.96 -5.71
CA TYR A 19 0.20 1.93 -5.14
C TYR A 19 1.65 1.49 -5.32
N ARG A 20 2.50 2.42 -5.75
CA ARG A 20 3.96 2.27 -5.76
C ARG A 20 4.54 2.83 -4.46
N GLY A 21 5.30 2.00 -3.76
CA GLY A 21 5.96 2.35 -2.52
C GLY A 21 7.21 3.18 -2.73
N PRO A 22 7.78 3.74 -1.65
CA PRO A 22 9.00 4.54 -1.69
C PRO A 22 10.23 3.74 -2.13
N SER A 23 10.19 2.40 -2.00
CA SER A 23 11.23 1.50 -2.53
C SER A 23 11.21 1.36 -4.06
N GLY A 24 10.29 2.04 -4.75
CA GLY A 24 10.10 1.93 -6.20
C GLY A 24 9.36 0.66 -6.63
N ARG A 25 8.94 -0.21 -5.69
CA ARG A 25 8.18 -1.44 -5.97
C ARG A 25 6.68 -1.24 -5.74
N CYS A 26 5.86 -2.04 -6.42
CA CYS A 26 4.43 -2.08 -6.15
C CYS A 26 4.13 -2.68 -4.78
N VAL A 27 3.22 -2.05 -4.05
CA VAL A 27 2.83 -2.46 -2.71
C VAL A 27 1.68 -3.47 -2.80
N GLY A 28 1.69 -4.48 -1.94
CA GLY A 28 0.61 -5.46 -1.83
C GLY A 28 -0.48 -5.04 -0.85
N TRP A 29 -1.64 -5.70 -0.92
CA TRP A 29 -2.80 -5.43 -0.06
C TRP A 29 -2.50 -5.52 1.44
N ALA A 30 -1.65 -6.47 1.85
CA ALA A 30 -1.27 -6.63 3.26
C ALA A 30 -0.28 -5.54 3.74
N ASP A 31 0.50 -4.97 2.83
CA ASP A 31 1.60 -4.06 3.14
C ASP A 31 1.25 -2.58 2.96
N ILE A 32 0.13 -2.26 2.28
CA ILE A 32 -0.27 -0.88 1.98
C ILE A 32 -0.46 -0.05 3.25
N GLY A 33 -1.12 -0.58 4.28
CA GLY A 33 -1.25 0.14 5.56
C GLY A 33 0.09 0.36 6.26
N ARG A 34 1.02 -0.59 6.17
CA ARG A 34 2.36 -0.47 6.78
C ARG A 34 3.25 0.53 6.06
N THR A 35 3.24 0.43 4.73
CA THR A 35 4.18 1.12 3.85
C THR A 35 3.68 2.51 3.52
N CYS A 36 2.41 2.60 3.11
CA CYS A 36 1.81 3.81 2.59
C CYS A 36 1.11 4.62 3.68
N GLY A 37 0.59 3.95 4.71
CA GLY A 37 -0.21 4.57 5.76
C GLY A 37 -1.65 4.83 5.33
N THR A 38 -2.38 5.59 6.14
CA THR A 38 -3.74 6.05 5.85
C THR A 38 -3.75 7.58 5.86
N PRO A 39 -4.14 8.23 4.76
CA PRO A 39 -4.46 7.67 3.45
C PRO A 39 -3.22 7.09 2.73
N PRO A 40 -3.37 6.09 1.83
CA PRO A 40 -2.23 5.44 1.16
C PRO A 40 -1.47 6.36 0.19
N THR A 41 -2.03 7.52 -0.14
CA THR A 41 -1.37 8.54 -0.96
C THR A 41 -0.32 9.36 -0.19
N THR A 42 -0.23 9.22 1.15
CA THR A 42 0.70 10.04 1.95
C THR A 42 2.17 9.67 1.69
N ARG A 43 2.46 8.38 1.47
CA ARG A 43 3.84 7.90 1.22
C ARG A 43 4.01 7.11 -0.08
N CYS A 44 2.91 6.71 -0.70
CA CYS A 44 2.93 5.93 -1.92
C CYS A 44 2.27 6.68 -3.07
N ARG A 45 2.75 6.43 -4.28
CA ARG A 45 2.20 7.01 -5.51
C ARG A 45 1.10 6.11 -6.05
N ALA A 46 -0.06 6.69 -6.34
CA ALA A 46 -1.14 5.98 -7.02
C ALA A 46 -0.82 5.80 -8.51
N GLU A 47 -0.83 4.56 -9.00
CA GLU A 47 -0.54 4.17 -10.39
C GLU A 47 -1.64 3.23 -10.94
N GLY A 48 -2.89 3.52 -10.58
CA GLY A 48 -4.05 2.65 -10.83
C GLY A 48 -4.65 2.13 -9.53
N PRO A 49 -5.04 3.00 -8.59
CA PRO A 49 -5.61 2.57 -7.32
C PRO A 49 -6.86 1.71 -7.56
N ASN A 50 -6.87 0.51 -6.99
CA ASN A 50 -8.03 -0.38 -7.08
C ASN A 50 -9.04 -0.05 -5.97
N ALA A 51 -10.32 -0.39 -6.21
CA ALA A 51 -11.36 -0.29 -5.20
C ALA A 51 -10.96 -1.10 -3.95
N GLY A 52 -11.14 -0.52 -2.76
CA GLY A 52 -10.74 -1.14 -1.49
C GLY A 52 -9.32 -0.82 -1.03
N ALA A 53 -8.50 -0.10 -1.82
CA ALA A 53 -7.11 0.17 -1.44
C ALA A 53 -6.97 1.09 -0.22
N SER A 54 -7.90 2.04 -0.06
CA SER A 54 -7.97 2.91 1.12
C SER A 54 -8.34 2.11 2.37
N GLU A 55 -9.35 1.26 2.26
CA GLU A 55 -9.86 0.39 3.32
C GLU A 55 -8.81 -0.65 3.73
N ALA A 56 -8.07 -1.22 2.77
CA ALA A 56 -6.94 -2.10 3.04
C ALA A 56 -5.80 -1.37 3.76
N ALA A 57 -5.57 -0.10 3.42
CA ALA A 57 -4.58 0.71 4.10
C ALA A 57 -4.98 0.98 5.56
N GLU A 58 -6.23 1.39 5.79
CA GLU A 58 -6.82 1.55 7.12
C GLU A 58 -6.74 0.27 7.96
N HIS A 59 -7.14 -0.85 7.37
CA HIS A 59 -7.09 -2.15 8.03
C HIS A 59 -5.65 -2.52 8.41
N GLY A 60 -4.70 -2.32 7.49
CA GLY A 60 -3.28 -2.58 7.73
C GLY A 60 -2.72 -1.71 8.85
N VAL A 61 -3.02 -0.40 8.86
CA VAL A 61 -2.60 0.52 9.93
C VAL A 61 -3.17 0.07 11.28
N ARG A 62 -4.46 -0.30 11.32
CA ARG A 62 -5.10 -0.80 12.54
C ARG A 62 -4.46 -2.09 13.04
N ALA A 63 -4.19 -3.04 12.16
CA ALA A 63 -3.54 -4.30 12.50
C ALA A 63 -2.12 -4.08 13.05
N LEU A 64 -1.35 -3.15 12.48
CA LEU A 64 -0.03 -2.78 12.97
C LEU A 64 -0.09 -2.17 14.36
N ASN A 65 -1.01 -1.23 14.58
CA ASN A 65 -1.19 -0.59 15.88
C ASN A 65 -1.61 -1.60 16.96
N ALA A 66 -2.45 -2.58 16.61
CA ALA A 66 -2.85 -3.66 17.53
C ALA A 66 -1.69 -4.59 17.90
N ARG A 67 -0.71 -4.77 17.00
CA ARG A 67 0.48 -5.61 17.21
C ARG A 67 1.64 -4.89 17.88
N ARG A 68 1.57 -3.57 18.08
CA ARG A 68 2.66 -2.82 18.73
C ARG A 68 2.82 -3.30 20.19
N PRO A 69 4.02 -3.73 20.61
CA PRO A 69 4.27 -4.13 22.00
C PRO A 69 4.00 -2.94 22.94
N ARG A 70 3.49 -3.23 24.15
CA ARG A 70 3.10 -2.24 25.16
C ARG A 70 4.21 -1.22 25.46
N GLU A 71 5.47 -1.63 25.35
CA GLU A 71 6.66 -0.82 25.59
C GLU A 71 6.77 0.40 24.64
N GLN A 72 6.28 0.32 23.41
CA GLN A 72 6.30 1.45 22.46
C GLN A 72 5.12 2.44 22.61
N ARG A 73 4.24 2.24 23.60
CA ARG A 73 3.15 3.20 23.91
C ARG A 73 3.56 4.29 24.92
N GLN A 74 4.78 4.20 25.45
CA GLN A 74 5.34 5.15 26.42
C GLN A 74 6.71 5.64 25.91
N ALA A 75 6.72 6.38 24.81
CA ALA A 75 7.82 7.32 24.58
C ALA A 75 7.36 8.63 25.23
N PHE A 76 8.01 8.97 26.34
CA PHE A 76 7.82 10.19 27.13
C PHE A 76 8.45 11.39 26.43
#